data_AF-W9HA68-F1
#
_entry.id   AF-W9HA68-F1
#
_cell.length_a   1.000
_cell.length_b   1.000
_cell.length_c   1.000
_cell.angle_alpha   90.00
_cell.angle_beta   90.00
_cell.angle_gamma   90.00
#
_symmetry.space_group_name_H-M   'P 1'
#
loop_
_entity.id
_entity.type
_entity.pdbx_description
1 polymer ?
#
loop_
_entity_poly.entity_id
_entity_poly.type
_entity_poly.pdbx_seq_one_letter_code
_entity_poly.pdbx_strand_id
1 'polypeptide(L)'
;MSGQELKDQLDKEVKDFKSAGDSLGFACSAHKHIVYPGGTDAVEFFKWLMKPSCRCGAKATEILVQRIHRDYIGSTLYETVWTKNKEGEWIKEKGNKWPEYSKKTYFALATD
;
A
#
# COMPACT_ATOMS: atom_id res chain seq x y z
N MET A 1 20.37 -0.35 -1.80
CA MET A 1 19.47 0.82 -1.56
C MET A 1 19.32 0.82 -0.07
N SER A 2 19.73 1.89 0.61
CA SER A 2 19.70 1.90 2.07
C SER A 2 18.26 1.82 2.59
N GLY A 3 18.07 1.31 3.80
CA GLY A 3 16.75 1.31 4.45
C GLY A 3 16.10 2.70 4.57
N GLN A 4 16.89 3.78 4.59
CA GLN A 4 16.37 5.15 4.60
C GLN A 4 15.84 5.58 3.22
N GLU A 5 16.57 5.29 2.13
CA GLU A 5 16.13 5.59 0.76
C GLU A 5 14.81 4.87 0.41
N LEU A 6 14.68 3.61 0.85
CA LEU A 6 13.48 2.83 0.65
C LEU A 6 12.27 3.43 1.39
N LYS A 7 12.50 3.96 2.59
CA LYS A 7 11.47 4.63 3.38
C LYS A 7 11.03 5.94 2.72
N ASP A 8 11.98 6.75 2.27
CA ASP A 8 11.70 8.01 1.61
C ASP A 8 10.93 7.79 0.29
N GLN A 9 11.29 6.74 -0.47
CA GLN A 9 10.56 6.35 -1.68
C GLN A 9 9.11 5.95 -1.37
N LEU A 10 8.89 5.12 -0.35
CA LEU A 10 7.55 4.73 0.07
C LEU A 10 6.71 5.92 0.48
N ASP A 11 7.26 6.80 1.31
CA ASP A 11 6.57 8.00 1.78
C ASP A 11 6.19 8.91 0.62
N LYS A 12 7.05 9.01 -0.40
CA LYS A 12 6.76 9.74 -1.63
C LYS A 12 5.62 9.09 -2.42
N GLU A 13 5.68 7.79 -2.70
CA GLU A 13 4.61 7.06 -3.41
C GLU A 13 3.24 7.24 -2.74
N VAL A 14 3.22 7.08 -1.41
CA VAL A 14 2.01 7.22 -0.61
C VAL A 14 1.44 8.64 -0.71
N LYS A 15 2.28 9.67 -0.60
CA LYS A 15 1.86 11.08 -0.73
C LYS A 15 1.33 11.38 -2.12
N ASP A 16 2.01 10.92 -3.17
CA ASP A 16 1.62 11.15 -4.55
C ASP A 16 0.24 10.53 -4.85
N PHE A 17 0.03 9.26 -4.47
CA PHE A 17 -1.24 8.58 -4.71
C PHE A 17 -2.38 9.11 -3.84
N LYS A 18 -2.11 9.49 -2.58
CA LYS A 18 -3.13 10.14 -1.74
C LYS A 18 -3.54 11.50 -2.30
N SER A 19 -2.59 12.28 -2.81
CA SER A 19 -2.89 13.56 -3.46
C SER A 19 -3.73 13.39 -4.72
N ALA A 20 -3.62 12.24 -5.39
CA ALA A 20 -4.48 11.86 -6.53
C ALA A 20 -5.85 11.31 -6.10
N GLY A 21 -6.15 11.22 -4.80
CA GLY A 21 -7.41 10.69 -4.28
C GLY A 21 -7.50 9.16 -4.21
N ASP A 22 -6.38 8.46 -4.36
CA ASP A 22 -6.37 7.01 -4.45
C ASP A 22 -6.57 6.34 -3.09
N SER A 23 -7.17 5.16 -3.14
CA SER A 23 -7.18 4.25 -1.99
C SER A 23 -5.95 3.35 -2.02
N LEU A 24 -5.31 3.23 -0.85
CA LEU A 24 -4.05 2.53 -0.69
C LEU A 24 -4.24 1.27 0.14
N GLY A 25 -3.62 0.17 -0.28
CA GLY A 25 -3.61 -1.11 0.41
C GLY A 25 -2.19 -1.47 0.84
N PHE A 26 -2.04 -1.82 2.10
CA PHE A 26 -0.76 -2.14 2.75
C PHE A 26 -0.70 -3.62 3.14
N ALA A 27 0.50 -4.18 3.27
CA ALA A 27 0.66 -5.56 3.69
C ALA A 27 0.34 -5.73 5.19
N CYS A 28 -0.29 -6.84 5.56
CA CYS A 28 -0.40 -7.25 6.96
C CYS A 28 0.93 -7.84 7.46
N SER A 29 1.29 -7.54 8.71
CA SER A 29 2.51 -8.05 9.34
C SER A 29 2.47 -9.54 9.66
N ALA A 30 1.32 -10.21 9.59
CA ALA A 30 1.16 -11.62 9.96
C ALA A 30 0.50 -12.49 8.87
N HIS A 31 -0.50 -11.97 8.16
CA HIS A 31 -1.34 -12.79 7.26
C HIS A 31 -1.24 -12.35 5.79
N LYS A 32 -1.67 -13.23 4.86
CA LYS A 32 -1.62 -13.02 3.41
C LYS A 32 -2.80 -12.19 2.89
N HIS A 33 -3.02 -11.02 3.48
CA HIS A 33 -4.10 -10.10 3.08
C HIS A 33 -3.66 -8.63 3.14
N ILE A 34 -4.42 -7.81 2.43
CA ILE A 34 -4.20 -6.37 2.29
C ILE A 34 -5.01 -5.63 3.36
N VAL A 35 -4.39 -4.62 3.96
CA VAL A 35 -4.99 -3.73 4.95
C VAL A 35 -5.21 -2.37 4.30
N TYR A 36 -6.44 -1.88 4.34
CA TYR A 36 -6.78 -0.56 3.84
C TYR A 36 -6.93 0.38 5.03
N PRO A 37 -6.15 1.48 5.11
CA PRO A 37 -6.45 2.58 6.00
C PRO A 37 -7.81 3.12 5.59
N GLY A 38 -8.76 3.19 6.52
CA GLY A 38 -10.03 3.84 6.23
C GLY A 38 -9.78 5.29 5.80
N GLY A 39 -10.46 5.76 4.75
CA GLY A 39 -10.38 7.14 4.28
C GLY A 39 -9.43 7.36 3.08
N THR A 40 -9.82 8.27 2.20
CA THR A 40 -9.01 8.78 1.08
C THR A 40 -8.16 9.97 1.47
N ASP A 41 -8.48 10.64 2.57
CA ASP A 41 -7.75 11.80 3.09
C ASP A 41 -6.34 11.43 3.62
N ALA A 42 -5.42 12.39 3.50
CA ALA A 42 -4.03 12.25 3.92
C ALA A 42 -3.86 12.36 5.46
N VAL A 43 -4.68 13.16 6.14
CA VAL A 43 -4.59 13.39 7.59
C VAL A 43 -4.96 12.14 8.38
N GLU A 44 -6.10 11.52 8.08
CA GLU A 44 -6.56 10.26 8.66
C GLU A 44 -5.60 9.12 8.32
N PHE A 45 -4.99 9.16 7.14
CA PHE A 45 -3.93 8.24 6.78
C PHE A 45 -2.69 8.39 7.68
N PHE A 46 -2.20 9.62 7.91
CA PHE A 46 -1.07 9.86 8.82
C PHE A 46 -1.40 9.45 10.26
N LYS A 47 -2.63 9.70 10.74
CA LYS A 47 -3.09 9.19 12.04
C LYS A 47 -3.09 7.67 12.10
N TRP A 48 -3.52 7.00 11.02
CA TRP A 48 -3.50 5.54 10.93
C TRP A 48 -2.07 4.99 10.94
N LEU A 49 -1.11 5.65 10.28
CA LEU A 49 0.31 5.24 10.32
C LEU A 49 0.89 5.27 11.73
N MET A 50 0.42 6.17 12.61
CA MET A 50 0.84 6.19 14.02
C MET A 50 0.32 4.99 14.82
N LYS A 51 -0.78 4.36 14.37
CA LYS A 51 -1.37 3.18 15.01
C LYS A 51 -1.93 2.20 13.97
N PRO A 52 -1.07 1.53 13.19
CA PRO A 52 -1.49 0.74 12.04
C PRO A 52 -2.09 -0.59 12.50
N SER A 53 -3.41 -0.62 12.68
CA SER A 53 -4.13 -1.82 13.12
C SER A 53 -4.72 -2.58 11.95
N CYS A 54 -4.56 -3.91 11.96
CA CYS A 54 -5.28 -4.82 11.06
C CYS A 54 -6.44 -5.50 11.79
N ARG A 55 -7.55 -5.78 11.08
CA ARG A 55 -8.71 -6.49 11.64
C ARG A 55 -8.40 -7.91 12.14
N CYS A 56 -7.30 -8.52 11.71
CA CYS A 56 -6.86 -9.83 12.18
C CYS A 56 -6.05 -9.78 13.49
N GLY A 57 -5.96 -8.63 14.15
CA GLY A 57 -5.18 -8.44 15.39
C GLY A 57 -3.69 -8.20 15.17
N ALA A 58 -3.20 -8.32 13.94
CA ALA A 58 -1.82 -7.97 13.58
C ALA A 58 -1.67 -6.47 13.27
N LYS A 59 -0.43 -6.02 13.03
CA LYS A 59 -0.15 -4.66 12.58
C LYS A 59 -0.22 -4.59 11.06
N ALA A 60 -0.61 -3.45 10.51
CA ALA A 60 -0.32 -3.16 9.11
C ALA A 60 1.14 -2.68 9.00
N THR A 61 1.82 -3.04 7.92
CA THR A 61 3.17 -2.55 7.64
C THR A 61 3.11 -1.28 6.81
N GLU A 62 4.22 -0.56 6.71
CA GLU A 62 4.38 0.58 5.79
C GLU A 62 4.56 0.13 4.32
N ILE A 63 4.56 -1.19 4.07
CA ILE A 63 4.75 -1.74 2.74
C ILE A 63 3.46 -1.55 1.94
N LEU A 64 3.47 -0.53 1.08
CA LEU A 64 2.40 -0.27 0.12
C LEU A 64 2.41 -1.33 -0.99
N VAL A 65 1.28 -2.01 -1.18
CA VAL A 65 1.16 -3.16 -2.09
C VAL A 65 0.05 -3.01 -3.12
N GLN A 66 -0.91 -2.13 -2.88
CA GLN A 66 -2.01 -1.89 -3.79
C GLN A 66 -2.40 -0.41 -3.83
N ARG A 67 -2.75 0.04 -5.03
CA ARG A 67 -3.32 1.35 -5.31
C ARG A 67 -4.63 1.14 -6.08
N ILE A 68 -5.69 1.83 -5.68
CA ILE A 68 -6.99 1.81 -6.34
C ILE A 68 -7.33 3.24 -6.72
N HIS A 69 -7.31 3.52 -8.02
CA HIS A 69 -7.78 4.79 -8.58
C HIS A 69 -9.25 4.66 -8.96
N ARG A 70 -9.98 5.74 -8.74
CA ARG A 70 -11.42 5.82 -8.96
C ARG A 70 -11.72 7.02 -9.83
N ASP A 71 -12.21 6.75 -11.04
CA ASP A 71 -12.63 7.77 -11.99
C ASP A 71 -14.13 7.71 -12.20
N TYR A 72 -14.76 8.88 -12.27
CA TYR A 72 -16.15 9.00 -12.72
C TYR A 72 -16.16 9.42 -14.19
N ILE A 73 -16.70 8.57 -15.05
CA ILE A 73 -16.99 8.92 -16.44
C ILE A 73 -18.51 9.00 -16.56
N GLY A 74 -19.02 10.24 -16.58
CA GLY A 74 -20.45 10.50 -16.40
C GLY A 74 -20.91 10.09 -15.00
N SER A 75 -21.94 9.25 -14.93
CA SER A 75 -22.46 8.70 -13.66
C SER A 75 -21.85 7.35 -13.27
N THR A 76 -20.93 6.82 -14.07
CA THR A 76 -20.36 5.48 -13.86
C THR A 76 -19.00 5.59 -13.18
N LEU A 77 -18.84 4.86 -12.08
CA LEU A 77 -17.57 4.71 -11.36
C LEU A 77 -16.73 3.61 -12.00
N TYR A 78 -15.53 3.97 -12.44
CA TYR A 78 -14.51 3.05 -12.92
C TYR A 78 -13.40 2.92 -11.88
N GLU A 79 -13.08 1.67 -11.52
CA GLU A 79 -11.97 1.38 -10.61
C GLU A 79 -10.81 0.78 -11.39
N THR A 80 -9.65 1.41 -11.31
CA THR A 80 -8.40 0.83 -11.79
C THR A 80 -7.56 0.39 -10.60
N VAL A 81 -7.17 -0.89 -10.57
CA VAL A 81 -6.36 -1.47 -9.49
C VAL A 81 -4.96 -1.77 -10.01
N TRP A 82 -3.95 -1.28 -9.29
CA TRP A 82 -2.57 -1.69 -9.46
C TRP A 82 -2.08 -2.38 -8.20
N THR A 83 -1.33 -3.44 -8.40
CA THR A 83 -0.76 -4.26 -7.33
C THR A 83 0.74 -4.38 -7.58
N LYS A 84 1.58 -4.32 -6.55
CA LYS A 84 3.02 -4.55 -6.75
C LYS A 84 3.29 -6.03 -7.10
N ASN A 85 4.25 -6.33 -7.96
CA ASN A 85 4.70 -7.72 -8.20
C ASN A 85 5.78 -8.12 -7.17
N LYS A 86 6.43 -9.28 -7.36
CA LYS A 86 7.47 -9.77 -6.45
C LYS A 86 8.76 -8.94 -6.54
N GLU A 87 8.95 -8.24 -7.64
CA GLU A 87 10.03 -7.29 -7.94
C GLU A 87 9.76 -5.89 -7.37
N GLY A 88 8.55 -5.61 -6.89
CA GLY A 88 8.15 -4.31 -6.35
C GLY A 88 7.60 -3.33 -7.41
N GLU A 89 7.41 -3.79 -8.65
CA GLU A 89 6.88 -2.99 -9.76
C GLU A 89 5.34 -2.97 -9.76
N TRP A 90 4.75 -1.86 -10.19
CA TRP A 90 3.31 -1.71 -10.28
C TRP A 90 2.73 -2.38 -11.54
N ILE A 91 1.92 -3.42 -11.36
CA ILE A 91 1.19 -4.09 -12.45
C ILE A 91 -0.32 -3.81 -12.35
N LYS A 92 -0.99 -3.62 -13.50
CA LYS A 92 -2.42 -3.29 -13.59
C LYS A 92 -3.30 -4.54 -13.42
N GLU A 93 -3.21 -5.16 -12.25
CA GLU A 93 -3.95 -6.38 -11.89
C GLU A 93 -4.53 -6.27 -10.48
N LYS A 94 -5.70 -6.88 -10.26
CA LYS A 94 -6.33 -6.97 -8.95
C LYS A 94 -5.78 -8.15 -8.16
N GLY A 95 -4.77 -7.91 -7.34
CA GLY A 95 -4.31 -8.89 -6.35
C GLY A 95 -5.23 -8.89 -5.11
N ASN A 96 -5.92 -10.01 -4.87
CA ASN A 96 -6.77 -10.17 -3.67
C ASN A 96 -6.01 -10.77 -2.47
N LYS A 97 -4.80 -11.29 -2.70
CA LYS A 97 -3.94 -11.91 -1.69
C LYS A 97 -2.54 -11.45 -1.93
N TRP A 98 -1.84 -11.13 -0.86
CA TRP A 98 -0.47 -10.69 -0.93
C TRP A 98 0.43 -11.78 -0.33
N PRO A 99 1.14 -12.56 -1.15
CA PRO A 99 2.04 -13.61 -0.67
C PRO A 99 3.26 -13.01 0.05
N GLU A 100 3.85 -13.81 0.95
CA GLU A 100 4.93 -13.43 1.88
C GLU A 100 6.19 -12.81 1.26
N TYR A 101 6.34 -12.81 -0.07
CA TYR A 101 7.53 -12.31 -0.75
C TYR A 101 7.85 -10.86 -0.38
N SER A 102 6.85 -9.99 -0.14
CA SER A 102 7.18 -8.61 0.18
C SER A 102 7.89 -8.42 1.50
N LYS A 103 7.67 -9.27 2.52
CA LYS A 103 8.39 -9.09 3.78
C LYS A 103 9.88 -9.33 3.54
N LYS A 104 10.23 -10.45 2.89
CA LYS A 104 11.64 -10.75 2.59
C LYS A 104 12.25 -9.74 1.62
N THR A 105 11.55 -9.34 0.55
CA THR A 105 12.08 -8.37 -0.41
C THR A 105 12.23 -6.97 0.22
N TYR A 106 11.27 -6.50 1.04
CA TYR A 106 11.43 -5.23 1.75
C TYR A 106 12.49 -5.25 2.84
N PHE A 107 12.54 -6.32 3.64
CA PHE A 107 13.57 -6.44 4.68
C PHE A 107 14.95 -6.59 4.07
N ALA A 108 15.11 -7.36 2.98
CA ALA A 108 16.38 -7.47 2.25
C ALA A 108 16.80 -6.12 1.66
N LEU A 109 15.87 -5.38 1.01
CA LEU A 109 16.12 -4.02 0.51
C LEU A 109 16.37 -2.98 1.61
N ALA A 110 16.02 -3.26 2.87
CA ALA A 110 16.29 -2.37 4.01
C ALA A 110 17.56 -2.74 4.79
N THR A 111 18.09 -3.94 4.59
CA THR A 111 19.30 -4.47 5.26
C THR A 111 20.58 -4.40 4.42
N ASP A 112 20.48 -4.14 3.11
CA ASP A 112 21.60 -3.74 2.23
C ASP A 112 21.78 -2.20 2.21
#